data_AF-L0EWH4-F1
#
_entry.id   AF-L0EWH4-F1
#
_cell.length_a   1.000
_cell.length_b   1.000
_cell.length_c   1.000
_cell.angle_alpha   90.00
_cell.angle_beta   90.00
_cell.angle_gamma   90.00
#
_symmetry.space_group_name_H-M   'P 1'
#
loop_
_entity.id
_entity.type
_entity.pdbx_description
1 polymer ?
#
loop_
_entity_poly.entity_id
_entity_poly.type
_entity_poly.pdbx_seq_one_letter_code
_entity_poly.pdbx_strand_id
1 'polypeptide(L)'
;MDSVCSDIESLKSSSTDVLVVSSGAVALGRSVLQLPAGNLDLDERQAAAAVGQISLAHAWSERLSLHNIVAGQILVTLSDTEERYRYLNARTTLFRLLKFNSVPIINENDTVSTTEIRYGDNDRLAARIATMISADLLIILSDVDGLYTAPPNINPKARFIARIDEITPEVEAMAREAASEMSCGGMKTKIDAGKIATSSGCAMIIANGTVKYPLKNIQETSHFSWFKPSSKPFTARKRWISGKIYPEGKLYIDSGAVVALHSGKSLLSAGVQKVEGSFSRGSIVIIMDPSGYEIARGLVGYDSHEAKKIAGCKSIEIKNIIGDARQVPMIHRDDMVLFSGENIKKDTSHA
;
A
#
# COMPACT_ATOMS: atom_id res chain seq x y z
N MET A 1 -10.76 14.87 -15.39
CA MET A 1 -11.28 13.54 -15.02
C MET A 1 -11.35 12.61 -16.23
N ASP A 2 -12.04 13.00 -17.32
CA ASP A 2 -12.13 12.18 -18.55
C ASP A 2 -10.79 11.73 -19.10
N SER A 3 -9.84 12.66 -19.25
CA SER A 3 -8.51 12.31 -19.76
C SER A 3 -7.78 11.29 -18.88
N VAL A 4 -7.96 11.36 -17.56
CA VAL A 4 -7.38 10.37 -16.63
C VAL A 4 -8.08 9.03 -16.79
N CYS A 5 -9.41 8.99 -16.94
CA CYS A 5 -10.14 7.74 -17.17
C CYS A 5 -9.74 7.08 -18.49
N SER A 6 -9.51 7.87 -19.55
CA SER A 6 -8.99 7.38 -20.82
C SER A 6 -7.57 6.80 -20.68
N ASP A 7 -6.70 7.45 -19.90
CA ASP A 7 -5.36 6.92 -19.64
C ASP A 7 -5.42 5.60 -18.84
N ILE A 8 -6.30 5.52 -17.84
CA ILE A 8 -6.53 4.30 -17.05
C ILE A 8 -7.01 3.17 -17.96
N GLU A 9 -7.92 3.44 -18.89
CA GLU A 9 -8.37 2.46 -19.88
C GLU A 9 -7.19 1.94 -20.71
N SER A 10 -6.34 2.83 -21.23
CA SER A 10 -5.19 2.43 -22.05
C SER A 10 -4.19 1.54 -21.29
N LEU A 11 -3.97 1.83 -19.99
CA LEU A 11 -3.15 0.98 -19.11
C LEU A 11 -3.80 -0.38 -18.86
N LYS A 12 -5.11 -0.42 -18.59
CA LYS A 12 -5.84 -1.67 -18.38
C LYS A 12 -5.88 -2.54 -19.63
N SER A 13 -6.06 -1.94 -20.80
CA SER A 13 -5.98 -2.61 -22.10
C SER A 13 -4.59 -3.21 -22.35
N SER A 14 -3.55 -2.69 -21.68
CA SER A 14 -2.19 -3.24 -21.65
C SER A 14 -1.96 -4.25 -20.51
N SER A 15 -3.03 -4.79 -19.90
CA SER A 15 -2.99 -5.73 -18.75
C SER A 15 -2.31 -5.19 -17.49
N THR A 16 -2.31 -3.87 -17.29
CA THR A 16 -1.80 -3.24 -16.07
C THR A 16 -2.92 -3.10 -15.04
N ASP A 17 -2.67 -3.56 -13.81
CA ASP A 17 -3.56 -3.32 -12.68
C ASP A 17 -3.43 -1.86 -12.21
N VAL A 18 -4.57 -1.17 -12.08
CA VAL A 18 -4.61 0.26 -11.71
C VAL A 18 -5.53 0.47 -10.51
N LEU A 19 -5.05 1.28 -9.57
CA LEU A 19 -5.81 1.77 -8.43
C LEU A 19 -5.71 3.30 -8.40
N VAL A 20 -6.74 3.95 -7.90
CA VAL A 20 -6.79 5.40 -7.78
C VAL A 20 -6.97 5.78 -6.32
N VAL A 21 -6.10 6.65 -5.82
CA VAL A 21 -6.33 7.37 -4.57
C VAL A 21 -6.76 8.79 -4.93
N SER A 22 -7.98 9.15 -4.58
CA SER A 22 -8.58 10.43 -5.01
C SER A 22 -8.93 11.28 -3.80
N SER A 23 -8.43 12.51 -3.78
CA SER A 23 -8.93 13.58 -2.91
C SER A 23 -10.19 14.23 -3.50
N GLY A 24 -10.71 15.28 -2.83
CA GLY A 24 -11.74 16.17 -3.37
C GLY A 24 -13.12 16.04 -2.72
N ALA A 25 -13.34 15.05 -1.85
CA ALA A 25 -14.62 14.84 -1.17
C ALA A 25 -15.08 16.09 -0.39
N VAL A 26 -14.23 16.65 0.48
CA VAL A 26 -14.56 17.87 1.24
C VAL A 26 -14.90 19.04 0.31
N ALA A 27 -14.15 19.26 -0.77
CA ALA A 27 -14.39 20.36 -1.70
C ALA A 27 -15.74 20.23 -2.43
N LEU A 28 -16.07 19.01 -2.89
CA LEU A 28 -17.36 18.72 -3.50
C LEU A 28 -18.50 18.91 -2.50
N GLY A 29 -18.36 18.40 -1.29
CA GLY A 29 -19.38 18.51 -0.25
C GLY A 29 -19.61 19.94 0.21
N ARG A 30 -18.56 20.76 0.31
CA ARG A 30 -18.67 22.20 0.57
C ARG A 30 -19.53 22.90 -0.47
N SER A 31 -19.32 22.58 -1.75
CA SER A 31 -20.13 23.15 -2.83
C SER A 31 -21.59 22.72 -2.73
N VAL A 32 -21.86 21.46 -2.39
CA VAL A 32 -23.23 20.94 -2.25
C VAL A 32 -23.95 21.52 -1.03
N LEU A 33 -23.25 21.63 0.10
CA LEU A 33 -23.77 22.17 1.36
C LEU A 33 -23.78 23.71 1.42
N GLN A 34 -23.23 24.38 0.40
CA GLN A 34 -23.10 25.84 0.34
C GLN A 34 -22.34 26.43 1.55
N LEU A 35 -21.33 25.70 2.05
CA LEU A 35 -20.51 26.15 3.17
C LEU A 35 -19.63 27.34 2.76
N PRO A 36 -19.41 28.32 3.67
CA PRO A 36 -18.62 29.51 3.38
C PRO A 36 -17.16 29.17 3.04
N ALA A 37 -16.46 30.08 2.36
CA ALA A 37 -15.02 29.97 2.14
C ALA A 37 -14.24 30.11 3.46
N GLY A 38 -13.06 29.49 3.54
CA GLY A 38 -12.19 29.53 4.73
C GLY A 38 -12.01 28.17 5.40
N ASN A 39 -11.44 28.19 6.60
CA ASN A 39 -11.25 26.98 7.41
C ASN A 39 -12.61 26.46 7.89
N LEU A 40 -12.78 25.14 7.85
CA LEU A 40 -13.92 24.47 8.45
C LEU A 40 -13.50 23.86 9.77
N ASP A 41 -14.42 23.85 10.73
CA ASP A 41 -14.25 23.04 11.93
C ASP A 41 -14.23 21.55 11.57
N LEU A 42 -13.74 20.72 12.49
CA LEU A 42 -13.53 19.29 12.22
C LEU A 42 -14.84 18.61 11.81
N ASP A 43 -15.92 18.87 12.53
CA ASP A 43 -17.25 18.32 12.29
C ASP A 43 -17.87 18.83 10.98
N GLU A 44 -17.75 20.13 10.67
CA GLU A 44 -18.18 20.69 9.37
C GLU A 44 -17.43 20.04 8.20
N ARG A 45 -16.11 19.85 8.35
CA ARG A 45 -15.28 19.18 7.35
C ARG A 45 -15.67 17.72 7.19
N GLN A 46 -15.94 16.99 8.27
CA GLN A 46 -16.40 15.61 8.22
C GLN A 46 -17.79 15.49 7.56
N ALA A 47 -18.70 16.41 7.87
CA ALA A 47 -20.01 16.49 7.22
C ALA A 47 -19.87 16.79 5.71
N ALA A 48 -19.01 17.74 5.34
CA ALA A 48 -18.69 18.01 3.95
C ALA A 48 -18.07 16.80 3.25
N ALA A 49 -17.12 16.11 3.87
CA ALA A 49 -16.53 14.89 3.32
C ALA A 49 -17.60 13.82 3.06
N ALA A 50 -18.49 13.57 4.02
CA ALA A 50 -19.56 12.58 3.90
C ALA A 50 -20.49 12.87 2.71
N VAL A 51 -20.91 14.13 2.53
CA VAL A 51 -21.75 14.53 1.40
C VAL A 51 -20.99 14.46 0.07
N GLY A 52 -19.77 15.00 0.04
CA GLY A 52 -19.00 15.08 -1.19
C GLY A 52 -18.42 13.75 -1.65
N GLN A 53 -18.22 12.79 -0.74
CA GLN A 53 -17.75 11.45 -1.08
C GLN A 53 -18.75 10.69 -1.98
N ILE A 54 -20.06 10.94 -1.82
CA ILE A 54 -21.10 10.41 -2.72
C ILE A 54 -20.88 10.95 -4.14
N SER A 55 -20.68 12.28 -4.25
CA SER A 55 -20.45 12.95 -5.53
C SER A 55 -19.14 12.50 -6.18
N LEU A 56 -18.07 12.36 -5.41
CA LEU A 56 -16.77 11.89 -5.88
C LEU A 56 -16.85 10.47 -6.44
N ALA A 57 -17.49 9.56 -5.69
CA ALA A 57 -17.67 8.18 -6.10
C ALA A 57 -18.56 8.07 -7.35
N HIS A 58 -19.62 8.86 -7.42
CA HIS A 58 -20.49 8.91 -8.60
C HIS A 58 -19.73 9.38 -9.83
N ALA A 59 -18.95 10.47 -9.73
CA ALA A 59 -18.15 10.96 -10.84
C ALA A 59 -17.14 9.92 -11.34
N TRP A 60 -16.44 9.20 -10.44
CA TRP A 60 -15.52 8.14 -10.83
C TRP A 60 -16.23 6.97 -11.51
N SER A 61 -17.34 6.51 -10.92
CA SER A 61 -18.13 5.42 -11.46
C SER A 61 -18.69 5.77 -12.86
N GLU A 62 -19.27 6.96 -13.01
CA GLU A 62 -19.84 7.43 -14.28
C GLU A 62 -18.77 7.48 -15.37
N ARG A 63 -17.63 8.14 -15.13
CA ARG A 63 -16.61 8.34 -16.17
C ARG A 63 -15.87 7.05 -16.52
N LEU A 64 -15.61 6.17 -15.56
CA LEU A 64 -15.02 4.86 -15.85
C LEU A 64 -15.99 3.94 -16.59
N SER A 65 -17.30 4.07 -16.35
CA SER A 65 -18.32 3.26 -17.04
C SER A 65 -18.37 3.51 -18.54
N LEU A 66 -18.02 4.71 -19.00
CA LEU A 66 -17.88 5.05 -20.43
C LEU A 66 -16.83 4.19 -21.13
N HIS A 67 -15.88 3.63 -20.37
CA HIS A 67 -14.84 2.73 -20.85
C HIS A 67 -15.11 1.25 -20.46
N ASN A 68 -16.33 0.91 -20.03
CA ASN A 68 -16.70 -0.41 -19.50
C ASN A 68 -15.86 -0.86 -18.29
N ILE A 69 -15.35 0.09 -17.51
CA ILE A 69 -14.56 -0.18 -16.31
C ILE A 69 -15.45 0.03 -15.08
N VAL A 70 -15.53 -0.99 -14.23
CA VAL A 70 -16.28 -0.91 -12.97
C VAL A 70 -15.39 -0.29 -11.89
N ALA A 71 -15.89 0.74 -11.22
CA ALA A 71 -15.24 1.34 -10.05
C ALA A 71 -15.63 0.60 -8.76
N GLY A 72 -14.68 0.38 -7.86
CA GLY A 72 -14.92 -0.17 -6.53
C GLY A 72 -14.51 0.82 -5.44
N GLN A 73 -15.46 1.38 -4.69
CA GLN A 73 -15.15 2.34 -3.64
C GLN A 73 -14.51 1.65 -2.42
N ILE A 74 -13.45 2.24 -1.90
CA ILE A 74 -12.79 1.84 -0.66
C ILE A 74 -12.56 3.08 0.20
N LEU A 75 -13.02 3.01 1.45
CA LEU A 75 -12.75 4.02 2.48
C LEU A 75 -11.91 3.37 3.57
N VAL A 76 -10.78 3.98 3.87
CA VAL A 76 -9.83 3.50 4.89
C VAL A 76 -9.30 4.67 5.66
N THR A 77 -8.89 4.45 6.90
CA THR A 77 -8.10 5.42 7.66
C THR A 77 -6.61 5.09 7.61
N LEU A 78 -5.75 6.05 7.90
CA LEU A 78 -4.34 5.77 8.18
C LEU A 78 -4.17 4.65 9.22
N SER A 79 -5.00 4.63 10.28
CA SER A 79 -4.95 3.59 11.32
C SER A 79 -5.27 2.18 10.79
N ASP A 80 -6.14 2.07 9.78
CA ASP A 80 -6.49 0.78 9.16
C ASP A 80 -5.33 0.20 8.33
N THR A 81 -4.36 1.04 7.97
CA THR A 81 -3.11 0.60 7.31
C THR A 81 -2.01 0.24 8.30
N GLU A 82 -2.21 0.48 9.60
CA GLU A 82 -1.25 0.20 10.67
C GLU A 82 -1.70 -0.98 11.54
N GLU A 83 -3.01 -1.12 11.74
CA GLU A 83 -3.61 -2.26 12.44
C GLU A 83 -3.64 -3.48 11.52
N ARG A 84 -3.13 -4.60 12.02
CA ARG A 84 -2.87 -5.82 11.26
C ARG A 84 -4.13 -6.40 10.61
N TYR A 85 -5.17 -6.62 11.41
CA TYR A 85 -6.35 -7.33 10.95
C TYR A 85 -7.06 -6.50 9.86
N ARG A 86 -7.17 -5.19 10.08
CA ARG A 86 -7.72 -4.24 9.10
C ARG A 86 -6.87 -4.14 7.84
N TYR A 87 -5.54 -4.09 7.98
CA TYR A 87 -4.61 -4.09 6.86
C TYR A 87 -4.79 -5.32 5.96
N LEU A 88 -4.84 -6.53 6.54
CA LEU A 88 -4.98 -7.77 5.77
C LEU A 88 -6.34 -7.87 5.08
N ASN A 89 -7.40 -7.37 5.72
CA ASN A 89 -8.74 -7.35 5.13
C ASN A 89 -8.82 -6.35 3.97
N ALA A 90 -8.35 -5.11 4.16
CA ALA A 90 -8.29 -4.10 3.11
C ALA A 90 -7.52 -4.63 1.89
N ARG A 91 -6.34 -5.23 2.12
CA ARG A 91 -5.53 -5.85 1.06
C ARG A 91 -6.26 -6.96 0.31
N THR A 92 -6.94 -7.84 1.05
CA THR A 92 -7.71 -8.95 0.44
C THR A 92 -8.80 -8.42 -0.48
N THR A 93 -9.52 -7.39 -0.04
CA THR A 93 -10.55 -6.72 -0.82
C THR A 93 -9.95 -6.07 -2.08
N LEU A 94 -8.85 -5.32 -1.94
CA LEU A 94 -8.17 -4.69 -3.07
C LEU A 94 -7.76 -5.71 -4.14
N PHE A 95 -7.11 -6.82 -3.75
CA PHE A 95 -6.76 -7.87 -4.69
C PHE A 95 -7.98 -8.54 -5.34
N ARG A 96 -9.10 -8.63 -4.62
CA ARG A 96 -10.32 -9.20 -5.19
C ARG A 96 -10.96 -8.28 -6.22
N LEU A 97 -10.97 -6.97 -5.97
CA LEU A 97 -11.41 -5.96 -6.95
C LEU A 97 -10.56 -6.00 -8.22
N LEU A 98 -9.23 -6.07 -8.10
CA LEU A 98 -8.34 -6.21 -9.24
C LEU A 98 -8.62 -7.50 -10.04
N LYS A 99 -8.85 -8.63 -9.35
CA LYS A 99 -9.26 -9.90 -9.99
C LYS A 99 -10.60 -9.83 -10.72
N PHE A 100 -11.49 -8.93 -10.32
CA PHE A 100 -12.74 -8.65 -11.02
C PHE A 100 -12.57 -7.63 -12.14
N ASN A 101 -11.33 -7.30 -12.50
CA ASN A 101 -10.96 -6.27 -13.47
C ASN A 101 -11.51 -4.87 -13.13
N SER A 102 -11.88 -4.65 -11.87
CA SER A 102 -12.38 -3.37 -11.36
C SER A 102 -11.22 -2.40 -11.10
N VAL A 103 -11.51 -1.10 -11.02
CA VAL A 103 -10.56 -0.08 -10.54
C VAL A 103 -10.97 0.35 -9.14
N PRO A 104 -10.18 0.01 -8.11
CA PRO A 104 -10.40 0.54 -6.76
C PRO A 104 -10.23 2.06 -6.73
N ILE A 105 -11.24 2.76 -6.21
CA ILE A 105 -11.23 4.19 -5.94
C ILE A 105 -11.17 4.37 -4.42
N ILE A 106 -9.99 4.75 -3.95
CA ILE A 106 -9.62 4.78 -2.54
C ILE A 106 -9.63 6.25 -2.07
N ASN A 107 -10.22 6.50 -0.91
CA ASN A 107 -10.10 7.77 -0.20
C ASN A 107 -10.02 7.53 1.31
N GLU A 108 -9.56 8.53 2.04
CA GLU A 108 -9.58 8.52 3.51
C GLU A 108 -11.04 8.47 4.02
N ASN A 109 -11.29 7.72 5.08
CA ASN A 109 -12.60 7.71 5.75
C ASN A 109 -12.68 8.87 6.75
N ASP A 110 -12.93 10.07 6.24
CA ASP A 110 -12.93 11.31 7.01
C ASP A 110 -13.87 11.28 8.23
N THR A 111 -15.02 10.61 8.13
CA THR A 111 -16.04 10.54 9.20
C THR A 111 -15.52 9.92 10.51
N VAL A 112 -14.56 8.99 10.41
CA VAL A 112 -13.99 8.29 11.57
C VAL A 112 -12.52 8.63 11.80
N SER A 113 -11.95 9.52 10.99
CA SER A 113 -10.60 10.04 11.18
C SER A 113 -10.60 11.13 12.24
N THR A 114 -9.90 10.89 13.34
CA THR A 114 -9.81 11.79 14.49
C THR A 114 -8.57 12.69 14.48
N THR A 115 -7.56 12.33 13.67
CA THR A 115 -6.43 13.21 13.39
C THR A 115 -6.94 14.41 12.61
N GLU A 116 -6.58 15.63 13.03
CA GLU A 116 -6.83 16.84 12.25
C GLU A 116 -6.49 16.56 10.78
N ILE A 117 -7.50 16.38 9.92
CA ILE A 117 -7.31 15.95 8.54
C ILE A 117 -6.37 16.96 7.87
N ARG A 118 -5.11 16.61 7.64
CA ARG A 118 -4.14 17.54 7.05
C ARG A 118 -4.21 17.35 5.55
N TYR A 119 -4.32 18.46 4.82
CA TYR A 119 -4.17 18.45 3.37
C TYR A 119 -2.81 17.82 3.00
N GLY A 120 -2.84 16.80 2.12
CA GLY A 120 -1.67 16.00 1.75
C GLY A 120 -1.59 14.61 2.40
N ASP A 121 -2.56 14.24 3.26
CA ASP A 121 -2.63 12.88 3.81
C ASP A 121 -2.85 11.80 2.73
N ASN A 122 -3.48 12.15 1.61
CA ASN A 122 -3.67 11.20 0.51
C ASN A 122 -2.37 10.79 -0.19
N ASP A 123 -1.30 11.62 -0.15
CA ASP A 123 0.02 11.21 -0.66
C ASP A 123 0.57 10.04 0.18
N ARG A 124 0.47 10.17 1.52
CA ARG A 124 0.90 9.14 2.47
C ARG A 124 -0.01 7.92 2.41
N LEU A 125 -1.32 8.11 2.32
CA LEU A 125 -2.28 7.03 2.11
C LEU A 125 -1.94 6.24 0.85
N ALA A 126 -1.68 6.93 -0.27
CA ALA A 126 -1.30 6.27 -1.52
C ALA A 126 -0.01 5.47 -1.40
N ALA A 127 1.02 6.01 -0.75
CA ALA A 127 2.25 5.25 -0.50
C ALA A 127 2.06 4.05 0.42
N ARG A 128 1.16 4.13 1.41
CA ARG A 128 0.82 3.02 2.29
C ARG A 128 0.01 1.96 1.58
N ILE A 129 -0.96 2.34 0.74
CA ILE A 129 -1.71 1.42 -0.13
C ILE A 129 -0.76 0.75 -1.12
N ALA A 130 0.13 1.51 -1.78
CA ALA A 130 1.14 0.96 -2.69
C ALA A 130 2.01 -0.08 -1.99
N THR A 131 2.46 0.23 -0.76
CA THR A 131 3.19 -0.74 0.08
C THR A 131 2.32 -1.94 0.49
N MET A 132 1.02 -1.72 0.74
CA MET A 132 0.07 -2.77 1.14
C MET A 132 -0.11 -3.84 0.08
N ILE A 133 -0.25 -3.41 -1.18
CA ILE A 133 -0.45 -4.31 -2.32
C ILE A 133 0.86 -4.70 -3.01
N SER A 134 2.01 -4.17 -2.55
CA SER A 134 3.32 -4.34 -3.19
C SER A 134 3.31 -3.86 -4.65
N ALA A 135 2.80 -2.66 -4.87
CA ALA A 135 2.74 -2.03 -6.19
C ALA A 135 4.15 -1.76 -6.74
N ASP A 136 4.31 -1.89 -8.06
CA ASP A 136 5.58 -1.60 -8.73
C ASP A 136 5.86 -0.09 -8.82
N LEU A 137 4.80 0.72 -8.97
CA LEU A 137 4.88 2.16 -9.22
C LEU A 137 3.73 2.93 -8.54
N LEU A 138 4.10 4.01 -7.83
CA LEU A 138 3.20 5.04 -7.34
C LEU A 138 3.36 6.31 -8.20
N ILE A 139 2.27 6.84 -8.75
CA ILE A 139 2.29 8.11 -9.48
C ILE A 139 1.50 9.15 -8.68
N ILE A 140 2.18 10.21 -8.24
CA ILE A 140 1.56 11.37 -7.62
C ILE A 140 1.37 12.45 -8.69
N LEU A 141 0.12 12.63 -9.10
CA LEU A 141 -0.29 13.71 -10.00
C LEU A 141 -0.61 14.97 -9.18
N SER A 142 0.13 16.06 -9.40
CA SER A 142 -0.01 17.32 -8.67
C SER A 142 -0.15 18.52 -9.61
N ASP A 143 -0.39 19.68 -9.03
CA ASP A 143 -0.20 21.00 -9.65
C ASP A 143 1.27 21.34 -9.95
N VAL A 144 2.23 20.59 -9.41
CA VAL A 144 3.67 20.68 -9.72
C VAL A 144 4.11 19.56 -10.66
N ASP A 145 5.10 19.84 -11.51
CA ASP A 145 5.67 18.89 -12.47
C ASP A 145 6.82 18.03 -11.91
N GLY A 146 7.32 18.36 -10.72
CA GLY A 146 8.32 17.56 -10.01
C GLY A 146 9.04 18.33 -8.91
N LEU A 147 10.16 17.78 -8.47
CA LEU A 147 11.05 18.37 -7.47
C LEU A 147 12.06 19.31 -8.13
N TYR A 148 12.30 20.45 -7.48
CA TYR A 148 13.33 21.41 -7.86
C TYR A 148 14.32 21.60 -6.72
N THR A 149 15.53 22.08 -7.05
CA THR A 149 16.55 22.44 -6.05
C THR A 149 16.13 23.59 -5.13
N ALA A 150 15.17 24.41 -5.56
CA ALA A 150 14.56 25.52 -4.83
C ALA A 150 13.20 25.85 -5.48
N PRO A 151 12.31 26.63 -4.85
CA PRO A 151 11.01 26.96 -5.43
C PRO A 151 11.19 27.79 -6.72
N PRO A 152 10.74 27.30 -7.89
CA PRO A 152 11.04 27.95 -9.17
C PRO A 152 10.35 29.31 -9.34
N ASN A 153 9.26 29.54 -8.61
CA ASN A 153 8.57 30.83 -8.53
C ASN A 153 9.33 31.89 -7.71
N ILE A 154 10.26 31.48 -6.85
CA ILE A 154 11.05 32.38 -5.98
C ILE A 154 12.49 32.49 -6.49
N ASN A 155 13.08 31.38 -6.91
CA ASN A 155 14.46 31.29 -7.33
C ASN A 155 14.55 30.96 -8.84
N PRO A 156 14.90 31.92 -9.71
CA PRO A 156 15.03 31.67 -11.14
C PRO A 156 16.21 30.74 -11.50
N LYS A 157 17.11 30.45 -10.56
CA LYS A 157 18.19 29.46 -10.72
C LYS A 157 17.77 28.05 -10.28
N ALA A 158 16.52 27.84 -9.86
CA ALA A 158 16.00 26.54 -9.50
C ALA A 158 16.14 25.57 -10.68
N ARG A 159 16.68 24.37 -10.40
CA ARG A 159 16.87 23.31 -11.40
C ARG A 159 15.92 22.17 -11.12
N PHE A 160 15.32 21.65 -12.18
CA PHE A 160 14.48 20.47 -12.13
C PHE A 160 15.31 19.21 -11.81
N ILE A 161 14.79 18.36 -10.93
CA ILE A 161 15.43 17.11 -10.51
C ILE A 161 14.64 15.94 -11.10
N ALA A 162 15.08 15.47 -12.27
CA ALA A 162 14.39 14.39 -12.99
C ALA A 162 14.55 13.01 -12.31
N ARG A 163 15.64 12.79 -11.58
CA ARG A 163 15.96 11.49 -10.96
C ARG A 163 16.51 11.64 -9.55
N ILE A 164 15.92 10.88 -8.63
CA ILE A 164 16.28 10.78 -7.22
C ILE A 164 16.57 9.30 -6.95
N ASP A 165 17.85 8.95 -6.84
CA ASP A 165 18.24 7.57 -6.54
C ASP A 165 18.01 7.20 -5.05
N GLU A 166 18.10 8.19 -4.16
CA GLU A 166 17.86 8.06 -2.72
C GLU A 166 17.30 9.37 -2.16
N ILE A 167 16.38 9.28 -1.21
CA ILE A 167 15.85 10.45 -0.49
C ILE A 167 16.79 10.75 0.68
N THR A 168 17.75 11.65 0.44
CA THR A 168 18.73 12.08 1.44
C THR A 168 18.22 13.27 2.27
N PRO A 169 18.86 13.62 3.40
CA PRO A 169 18.51 14.82 4.16
C PRO A 169 18.48 16.11 3.32
N GLU A 170 19.30 16.21 2.27
CA GLU A 170 19.31 17.33 1.33
C GLU A 170 18.02 17.37 0.49
N VAL A 171 17.55 16.24 -0.01
CA VAL A 171 16.26 16.14 -0.74
C VAL A 171 15.10 16.55 0.17
N GLU A 172 15.16 16.16 1.45
CA GLU A 172 14.17 16.58 2.45
C GLU A 172 14.23 18.08 2.77
N ALA A 173 15.42 18.67 2.75
CA ALA A 173 15.60 20.11 2.95
C ALA A 173 14.99 20.90 1.78
N MET A 174 15.23 20.48 0.54
CA MET A 174 14.62 21.09 -0.67
C MET A 174 13.09 21.11 -0.58
N ALA A 175 12.49 20.03 -0.07
CA ALA A 175 11.04 19.93 0.09
C ALA A 175 10.48 20.79 1.24
N ARG A 176 11.29 21.10 2.25
CA ARG A 176 10.92 22.00 3.35
C ARG A 176 10.97 23.47 2.92
N GLU A 177 11.98 23.86 2.15
CA GLU A 177 12.11 25.22 1.62
C GLU A 177 11.02 25.57 0.58
N ALA A 178 10.45 24.55 -0.07
CA ALA A 178 9.30 24.71 -0.95
C ALA A 178 7.94 24.89 -0.25
N ALA A 179 7.90 24.84 1.08
CA ALA A 179 6.69 25.15 1.83
C ALA A 179 6.50 26.68 1.88
N SER A 180 5.72 27.24 0.95
CA SER A 180 5.12 28.56 1.18
C SER A 180 3.99 28.42 2.22
N GLU A 181 3.78 29.46 3.04
CA GLU A 181 2.75 29.49 4.10
C GLU A 181 1.31 29.24 3.60
N MET A 182 1.09 29.22 2.28
CA MET A 182 -0.23 29.14 1.66
C MET A 182 -0.47 27.87 0.84
N SER A 183 0.52 26.96 0.72
CA SER A 183 0.38 25.69 -0.02
C SER A 183 0.21 24.51 0.95
N CYS A 184 -1.03 24.26 1.35
CA CYS A 184 -1.44 23.10 2.13
C CYS A 184 -1.40 21.83 1.23
N GLY A 185 -0.44 20.91 1.46
CA GLY A 185 -0.21 19.71 0.63
C GLY A 185 1.05 19.74 -0.25
N GLY A 186 2.06 20.52 0.16
CA GLY A 186 3.26 20.82 -0.61
C GLY A 186 4.25 19.66 -0.84
N MET A 187 5.44 20.00 -1.34
CA MET A 187 6.47 19.02 -1.72
C MET A 187 6.87 18.08 -0.57
N LYS A 188 6.81 18.53 0.68
CA LYS A 188 7.13 17.73 1.86
C LYS A 188 6.31 16.43 1.95
N THR A 189 4.99 16.48 1.75
CA THR A 189 4.13 15.28 1.87
C THR A 189 4.45 14.27 0.78
N LYS A 190 4.79 14.75 -0.42
CA LYS A 190 5.21 13.93 -1.56
C LYS A 190 6.55 13.25 -1.31
N ILE A 191 7.51 13.96 -0.70
CA ILE A 191 8.78 13.34 -0.28
C ILE A 191 8.56 12.31 0.84
N ASP A 192 7.70 12.58 1.82
CA ASP A 192 7.36 11.61 2.86
C ASP A 192 6.71 10.35 2.27
N ALA A 193 5.80 10.51 1.30
CA ALA A 193 5.22 9.41 0.53
C ALA A 193 6.30 8.64 -0.25
N GLY A 194 7.25 9.36 -0.87
CA GLY A 194 8.41 8.79 -1.55
C GLY A 194 9.25 7.90 -0.66
N LYS A 195 9.49 8.28 0.59
CA LYS A 195 10.21 7.43 1.55
C LYS A 195 9.47 6.13 1.83
N ILE A 196 8.15 6.21 2.04
CA ILE A 196 7.31 5.05 2.31
C ILE A 196 7.32 4.10 1.10
N ALA A 197 7.09 4.61 -0.11
CA ALA A 197 7.03 3.83 -1.34
C ALA A 197 8.40 3.23 -1.72
N THR A 198 9.44 4.04 -1.82
CA THR A 198 10.77 3.57 -2.27
C THR A 198 11.40 2.56 -1.31
N SER A 199 11.18 2.71 0.00
CA SER A 199 11.68 1.75 1.00
C SER A 199 10.98 0.38 0.92
N SER A 200 9.76 0.32 0.39
CA SER A 200 9.04 -0.94 0.14
C SER A 200 9.32 -1.56 -1.23
N GLY A 201 10.20 -0.95 -2.03
CA GLY A 201 10.50 -1.42 -3.39
C GLY A 201 9.54 -0.90 -4.45
N CYS A 202 8.62 -0.01 -4.08
CA CYS A 202 7.74 0.68 -5.02
C CYS A 202 8.45 1.92 -5.58
N ALA A 203 8.57 2.03 -6.89
CA ALA A 203 9.07 3.26 -7.50
C ALA A 203 8.05 4.39 -7.32
N MET A 204 8.47 5.64 -7.37
CA MET A 204 7.54 6.77 -7.33
C MET A 204 7.82 7.81 -8.42
N ILE A 205 6.75 8.37 -8.99
CA ILE A 205 6.79 9.53 -9.88
C ILE A 205 6.03 10.69 -9.23
N ILE A 206 6.58 11.90 -9.33
CA ILE A 206 5.84 13.15 -9.17
C ILE A 206 5.75 13.82 -10.54
N ALA A 207 4.53 14.12 -10.99
CA ALA A 207 4.28 14.73 -12.30
C ALA A 207 3.08 15.68 -12.28
N ASN A 208 2.98 16.50 -13.32
CA ASN A 208 1.87 17.44 -13.46
C ASN A 208 0.57 16.70 -13.86
N GLY A 209 -0.45 16.81 -13.01
CA GLY A 209 -1.79 16.25 -13.20
C GLY A 209 -2.78 17.17 -13.90
N THR A 210 -2.43 18.43 -14.14
CA THR A 210 -3.32 19.45 -14.75
C THR A 210 -3.34 19.40 -16.27
N VAL A 211 -2.36 18.72 -16.87
CA VAL A 211 -2.29 18.52 -18.33
C VAL A 211 -3.33 17.49 -18.78
N LYS A 212 -3.74 17.58 -20.05
CA LYS A 212 -4.58 16.53 -20.66
C LYS A 212 -3.77 15.24 -20.80
N TYR A 213 -4.40 14.12 -20.47
CA TYR A 213 -3.82 12.78 -20.54
C TYR A 213 -2.49 12.68 -19.77
N PRO A 214 -2.49 12.95 -18.45
CA PRO A 214 -1.27 13.09 -17.69
C PRO A 214 -0.42 11.81 -17.64
N LEU A 215 -1.00 10.61 -17.65
CA LEU A 215 -0.22 9.37 -17.63
C LEU A 215 0.42 9.11 -19.00
N LYS A 216 -0.30 9.42 -20.09
CA LYS A 216 0.28 9.41 -21.43
C LYS A 216 1.39 10.46 -21.57
N ASN A 217 1.19 11.65 -21.02
CA ASN A 217 2.18 12.73 -21.06
C ASN A 217 3.48 12.35 -20.35
N ILE A 218 3.42 11.63 -19.23
CA ILE A 218 4.58 11.06 -18.54
C ILE A 218 5.37 10.15 -19.50
N GLN A 219 4.70 9.28 -20.24
CA GLN A 219 5.34 8.34 -21.18
C GLN A 219 5.99 9.06 -22.38
N GLU A 220 5.36 10.12 -22.88
CA GLU A 220 5.81 10.83 -24.09
C GLU A 220 6.92 11.86 -23.82
N THR A 221 6.82 12.59 -22.71
CA THR A 221 7.70 13.75 -22.46
C THR A 221 8.88 13.45 -21.54
N SER A 222 8.76 12.41 -20.71
CA SER A 222 9.71 12.14 -19.62
C SER A 222 9.94 13.33 -18.67
N HIS A 223 9.02 14.29 -18.61
CA HIS A 223 9.12 15.48 -17.74
C HIS A 223 8.42 15.21 -16.39
N PHE A 224 9.16 14.54 -15.51
CA PHE A 224 8.70 14.18 -14.16
C PHE A 224 9.90 13.90 -13.24
N SER A 225 9.68 13.88 -11.93
CA SER A 225 10.68 13.44 -10.95
C SER A 225 10.50 11.96 -10.64
N TRP A 226 11.48 11.14 -11.01
CA TRP A 226 11.56 9.71 -10.73
C TRP A 226 12.30 9.42 -9.43
N PHE A 227 11.66 8.67 -8.53
CA PHE A 227 12.25 8.17 -7.29
C PHE A 227 12.51 6.68 -7.43
N LYS A 228 13.79 6.30 -7.36
CA LYS A 228 14.22 4.92 -7.54
C LYS A 228 13.79 4.06 -6.34
N PRO A 229 13.22 2.86 -6.57
CA PRO A 229 12.94 1.93 -5.49
C PRO A 229 14.25 1.38 -4.89
N SER A 230 14.24 1.09 -3.58
CA SER A 230 15.39 0.48 -2.91
C SER A 230 15.71 -0.89 -3.50
N SER A 231 17.00 -1.15 -3.78
CA SER A 231 17.49 -2.44 -4.30
C SER A 231 17.45 -3.56 -3.25
N LYS A 232 17.29 -3.22 -1.97
CA LYS A 232 17.04 -4.15 -0.88
C LYS A 232 15.70 -3.81 -0.25
N PRO A 233 14.57 -4.13 -0.93
CA PRO A 233 13.25 -3.78 -0.44
C PRO A 233 12.98 -4.57 0.84
N PHE A 234 13.17 -3.89 1.96
CA PHE A 234 12.81 -4.40 3.26
C PHE A 234 11.45 -3.79 3.59
N THR A 235 10.41 -4.34 2.96
CA THR A 235 9.05 -3.81 3.09
C THR A 235 8.70 -3.60 4.56
N ALA A 236 7.91 -2.57 4.89
CA ALA A 236 7.43 -2.35 6.26
C ALA A 236 6.85 -3.62 6.89
N ARG A 237 6.21 -4.43 6.03
CA ARG A 237 5.73 -5.77 6.34
C ARG A 237 6.82 -6.77 6.72
N LYS A 238 7.90 -6.87 5.94
CA LYS A 238 9.05 -7.72 6.29
C LYS A 238 9.75 -7.21 7.54
N ARG A 239 9.88 -5.87 7.74
CA ARG A 239 10.39 -5.27 9.00
C ARG A 239 9.57 -5.69 10.20
N TRP A 240 8.25 -5.74 10.03
CA TRP A 240 7.35 -6.13 11.11
C TRP A 240 7.34 -7.64 11.36
N ILE A 241 7.37 -8.47 10.31
CA ILE A 241 7.55 -9.92 10.44
C ILE A 241 8.89 -10.26 11.11
N SER A 242 9.95 -9.52 10.79
CA SER A 242 11.30 -9.71 11.35
C SER A 242 11.52 -8.97 12.67
N GLY A 243 10.58 -8.13 13.13
CA GLY A 243 10.75 -7.26 14.29
C GLY A 243 10.50 -7.94 15.64
N LYS A 244 10.70 -7.18 16.73
CA LYS A 244 10.49 -7.61 18.13
C LYS A 244 9.01 -7.69 18.52
N ILE A 245 8.23 -8.53 17.86
CA ILE A 245 6.92 -8.95 18.34
C ILE A 245 7.02 -10.42 18.69
N TYR A 246 6.54 -10.76 19.89
CA TYR A 246 6.53 -12.14 20.39
C TYR A 246 5.69 -13.01 19.45
N PRO A 247 6.30 -14.00 18.78
CA PRO A 247 5.53 -14.93 17.95
C PRO A 247 4.53 -15.68 18.83
N GLU A 248 3.30 -15.82 18.34
CA GLU A 248 2.18 -16.42 19.08
C GLU A 248 2.12 -17.96 18.89
N GLY A 249 2.95 -18.50 18.00
CA GLY A 249 3.02 -19.93 17.73
C GLY A 249 4.17 -20.35 16.83
N LYS A 250 4.24 -21.65 16.57
CA LYS A 250 5.25 -22.28 15.71
C LYS A 250 4.62 -23.26 14.73
N LEU A 251 5.15 -23.29 13.52
CA LEU A 251 4.86 -24.29 12.49
C LEU A 251 6.13 -25.08 12.22
N TYR A 252 6.07 -26.39 12.31
CA TYR A 252 7.15 -27.29 11.94
C TYR A 252 6.87 -27.84 10.57
N ILE A 253 7.85 -27.74 9.67
CA ILE A 253 7.66 -28.08 8.26
C ILE A 253 8.57 -29.22 7.82
N ASP A 254 8.18 -29.91 6.76
CA ASP A 254 9.01 -30.95 6.15
C ASP A 254 10.15 -30.39 5.29
N SER A 255 11.07 -31.26 4.85
CA SER A 255 12.22 -30.86 4.04
C SER A 255 11.82 -30.31 2.66
N GLY A 256 10.71 -30.80 2.07
CA GLY A 256 10.22 -30.32 0.78
C GLY A 256 9.68 -28.90 0.87
N ALA A 257 9.00 -28.58 1.97
CA ALA A 257 8.55 -27.25 2.29
C ALA A 257 9.74 -26.30 2.48
N VAL A 258 10.80 -26.69 3.22
CA VAL A 258 12.03 -25.88 3.37
C VAL A 258 12.60 -25.47 2.00
N VAL A 259 12.76 -26.43 1.09
CA VAL A 259 13.25 -26.16 -0.28
C VAL A 259 12.31 -25.22 -1.04
N ALA A 260 11.00 -25.40 -0.90
CA ALA A 260 10.00 -24.54 -1.53
C ALA A 260 10.09 -23.09 -1.01
N LEU A 261 10.25 -22.89 0.30
CA LEU A 261 10.38 -21.55 0.88
C LEU A 261 11.65 -20.86 0.37
N HIS A 262 12.80 -21.52 0.39
CA HIS A 262 14.05 -20.97 -0.15
C HIS A 262 13.98 -20.66 -1.66
N SER A 263 13.09 -21.33 -2.40
CA SER A 263 12.79 -21.04 -3.80
C SER A 263 11.76 -19.92 -3.99
N GLY A 264 11.37 -19.20 -2.92
CA GLY A 264 10.43 -18.08 -2.97
C GLY A 264 8.95 -18.48 -3.09
N LYS A 265 8.58 -19.72 -2.73
CA LYS A 265 7.19 -20.19 -2.75
C LYS A 265 6.49 -20.01 -1.39
N SER A 266 5.16 -20.02 -1.41
CA SER A 266 4.32 -19.97 -0.20
C SER A 266 4.41 -21.29 0.57
N LEU A 267 4.22 -21.23 1.90
CA LEU A 267 4.02 -22.42 2.72
C LEU A 267 2.59 -22.93 2.53
N LEU A 268 2.46 -24.16 2.04
CA LEU A 268 1.19 -24.87 1.93
C LEU A 268 0.97 -25.78 3.13
N SER A 269 -0.29 -26.06 3.45
CA SER A 269 -0.65 -26.93 4.57
C SER A 269 -0.06 -28.34 4.46
N ALA A 270 0.09 -28.85 3.24
CA ALA A 270 0.72 -30.13 2.94
C ALA A 270 2.15 -30.26 3.48
N GLY A 271 2.88 -29.15 3.57
CA GLY A 271 4.26 -29.11 4.07
C GLY A 271 4.37 -28.92 5.59
N VAL A 272 3.26 -28.81 6.31
CA VAL A 272 3.23 -28.55 7.76
C VAL A 272 3.02 -29.87 8.49
N GLN A 273 3.97 -30.22 9.36
CA GLN A 273 3.93 -31.45 10.15
C GLN A 273 3.34 -31.25 11.55
N LYS A 274 3.57 -30.08 12.16
CA LYS A 274 3.13 -29.77 13.52
C LYS A 274 2.81 -28.29 13.68
N VAL A 275 1.81 -28.00 14.49
CA VAL A 275 1.38 -26.65 14.86
C VAL A 275 1.36 -26.50 16.37
N GLU A 276 2.10 -25.51 16.89
CA GLU A 276 2.17 -25.19 18.32
C GLU A 276 1.72 -23.76 18.60
N GLY A 277 1.17 -23.55 19.81
CA GLY A 277 0.65 -22.26 20.25
C GLY A 277 -0.86 -22.11 20.06
N SER A 278 -1.34 -20.93 20.45
CA SER A 278 -2.71 -20.45 20.25
C SER A 278 -2.61 -19.09 19.59
N PHE A 279 -3.06 -19.04 18.35
CA PHE A 279 -2.95 -17.87 17.51
C PHE A 279 -4.17 -17.76 16.60
N SER A 280 -4.41 -16.56 16.12
CA SER A 280 -5.44 -16.26 15.14
C SER A 280 -4.87 -16.11 13.75
N ARG A 281 -5.73 -16.16 12.75
CA ARG A 281 -5.39 -15.78 11.38
C ARG A 281 -4.80 -14.38 11.40
N GLY A 282 -3.67 -14.26 10.75
CA GLY A 282 -2.88 -13.06 10.90
C GLY A 282 -2.33 -12.96 12.32
N SER A 283 -1.70 -13.99 12.88
CA SER A 283 -0.69 -13.83 13.93
C SER A 283 0.71 -14.11 13.36
N ILE A 284 1.77 -13.61 14.01
CA ILE A 284 3.15 -14.00 13.62
C ILE A 284 3.42 -15.38 14.21
N VAL A 285 3.87 -16.30 13.36
CA VAL A 285 4.33 -17.62 13.79
C VAL A 285 5.76 -17.86 13.30
N ILE A 286 6.52 -18.60 14.10
CA ILE A 286 7.85 -19.08 13.72
C ILE A 286 7.70 -20.29 12.79
N ILE A 287 8.53 -20.36 11.76
CA ILE A 287 8.64 -21.52 10.87
C ILE A 287 9.93 -22.25 11.22
N MET A 288 9.78 -23.47 11.72
CA MET A 288 10.84 -24.36 12.18
C MET A 288 11.13 -25.42 11.12
N ASP A 289 12.40 -25.62 10.79
CA ASP A 289 12.84 -26.70 9.93
C ASP A 289 12.83 -28.06 10.66
N PRO A 290 13.07 -29.19 9.95
CA PRO A 290 13.15 -30.52 10.57
C PRO A 290 14.28 -30.68 11.60
N SER A 291 15.31 -29.82 11.55
CA SER A 291 16.41 -29.79 12.52
C SER A 291 16.07 -28.97 13.77
N GLY A 292 14.89 -28.34 13.81
CA GLY A 292 14.44 -27.53 14.93
C GLY A 292 15.02 -26.12 14.93
N TYR A 293 15.53 -25.63 13.80
CA TYR A 293 15.97 -24.24 13.65
C TYR A 293 14.86 -23.36 13.09
N GLU A 294 14.77 -22.14 13.62
CA GLU A 294 13.94 -21.08 13.05
C GLU A 294 14.56 -20.62 11.72
N ILE A 295 13.86 -20.88 10.62
CA ILE A 295 14.30 -20.50 9.27
C ILE A 295 13.51 -19.33 8.70
N ALA A 296 12.33 -19.06 9.26
CA ALA A 296 11.48 -17.95 8.84
C ALA A 296 10.49 -17.55 9.93
N ARG A 297 9.94 -16.34 9.77
CA ARG A 297 8.68 -15.93 10.41
C ARG A 297 7.68 -15.61 9.33
N GLY A 298 6.40 -15.77 9.63
CA GLY A 298 5.35 -15.35 8.70
C GLY A 298 3.98 -15.17 9.33
N LEU A 299 3.08 -14.60 8.53
CA LEU A 299 1.70 -14.37 8.91
C LEU A 299 0.87 -15.60 8.55
N VAL A 300 0.32 -16.26 9.56
CA VAL A 300 -0.50 -17.45 9.34
C VAL A 300 -1.85 -17.10 8.70
N GLY A 301 -2.26 -17.89 7.70
CA GLY A 301 -3.50 -17.70 6.96
C GLY A 301 -4.76 -18.22 7.65
N TYR A 302 -4.58 -18.95 8.76
CA TYR A 302 -5.61 -19.72 9.46
C TYR A 302 -5.50 -19.53 10.97
N ASP A 303 -6.63 -19.68 11.69
CA ASP A 303 -6.61 -19.78 13.15
C ASP A 303 -5.91 -21.08 13.58
N SER A 304 -5.30 -21.11 14.75
CA SER A 304 -4.51 -22.27 15.23
C SER A 304 -5.27 -23.60 15.26
N HIS A 305 -6.57 -23.58 15.57
CA HIS A 305 -7.42 -24.78 15.54
C HIS A 305 -7.66 -25.28 14.10
N GLU A 306 -7.85 -24.38 13.14
CA GLU A 306 -7.99 -24.74 11.72
C GLU A 306 -6.65 -25.25 11.16
N ALA A 307 -5.56 -24.52 11.44
CA ALA A 307 -4.21 -24.88 11.02
C ALA A 307 -3.82 -26.29 11.47
N LYS A 308 -4.19 -26.68 12.71
CA LYS A 308 -3.99 -28.03 13.24
C LYS A 308 -4.77 -29.10 12.46
N LYS A 309 -6.00 -28.80 12.02
CA LYS A 309 -6.83 -29.74 11.27
C LYS A 309 -6.35 -29.99 9.85
N ILE A 310 -5.76 -28.98 9.22
CA ILE A 310 -5.35 -29.03 7.81
C ILE A 310 -3.85 -29.31 7.61
N ALA A 311 -3.08 -29.44 8.69
CA ALA A 311 -1.66 -29.77 8.63
C ALA A 311 -1.45 -31.12 7.94
N GLY A 312 -0.56 -31.17 6.95
CA GLY A 312 -0.30 -32.33 6.10
C GLY A 312 -1.32 -32.55 4.97
N CYS A 313 -2.42 -31.80 4.93
CA CYS A 313 -3.47 -31.99 3.91
C CYS A 313 -3.13 -31.31 2.59
N LYS A 314 -3.55 -31.93 1.48
CA LYS A 314 -3.51 -31.32 0.14
C LYS A 314 -4.65 -30.31 -0.01
N SER A 315 -4.48 -29.30 -0.87
CA SER A 315 -5.46 -28.22 -1.07
C SER A 315 -6.88 -28.70 -1.41
N ILE A 316 -7.02 -29.88 -2.02
CA ILE A 316 -8.32 -30.47 -2.35
C ILE A 316 -9.05 -31.04 -1.11
N GLU A 317 -8.30 -31.53 -0.12
CA GLU A 317 -8.83 -32.09 1.13
C GLU A 317 -9.25 -30.98 2.09
N ILE A 318 -8.56 -29.83 2.05
CA ILE A 318 -8.85 -28.65 2.89
C ILE A 318 -10.32 -28.23 2.74
N LYS A 319 -10.87 -28.26 1.52
CA LYS A 319 -12.28 -27.92 1.26
C LYS A 319 -13.26 -28.75 2.09
N ASN A 320 -12.97 -30.03 2.27
CA ASN A 320 -13.84 -30.94 3.01
C ASN A 320 -13.73 -30.74 4.53
N ILE A 321 -12.62 -30.17 5.01
CA ILE A 321 -12.34 -30.04 6.45
C ILE A 321 -12.84 -28.71 7.00
N ILE A 322 -12.63 -27.61 6.26
CA ILE A 322 -12.96 -26.24 6.72
C ILE A 322 -13.94 -25.49 5.79
N GLY A 323 -14.46 -26.15 4.75
CA GLY A 323 -15.46 -25.60 3.83
C GLY A 323 -14.88 -24.83 2.63
N ASP A 324 -15.74 -24.49 1.67
CA ASP A 324 -15.37 -23.86 0.39
C ASP A 324 -14.85 -22.42 0.49
N ALA A 325 -15.00 -21.77 1.65
CA ALA A 325 -14.84 -20.32 1.75
C ALA A 325 -13.38 -19.83 1.70
N ARG A 326 -12.36 -20.68 1.98
CA ARG A 326 -10.97 -20.20 2.16
C ARG A 326 -9.89 -21.18 1.69
N GLN A 327 -9.52 -21.08 0.42
CA GLN A 327 -8.28 -21.65 -0.12
C GLN A 327 -7.15 -20.61 -0.13
N VAL A 328 -6.53 -20.38 1.02
CA VAL A 328 -5.31 -19.58 1.13
C VAL A 328 -4.13 -20.49 1.51
N PRO A 329 -2.88 -20.15 1.16
CA PRO A 329 -1.73 -20.88 1.69
C PRO A 329 -1.68 -20.78 3.22
N MET A 330 -1.01 -21.73 3.88
CA MET A 330 -0.76 -21.66 5.32
C MET A 330 -0.03 -20.36 5.68
N ILE A 331 1.00 -20.01 4.90
CA ILE A 331 1.63 -18.68 4.91
C ILE A 331 1.95 -18.32 3.45
N HIS A 332 1.45 -17.18 2.97
CA HIS A 332 1.78 -16.71 1.63
C HIS A 332 3.26 -16.28 1.55
N ARG A 333 3.93 -16.45 0.40
CA ARG A 333 5.35 -16.06 0.24
C ARG A 333 5.63 -14.61 0.60
N ASP A 334 4.70 -13.71 0.29
CA ASP A 334 4.84 -12.28 0.56
C ASP A 334 4.55 -11.95 2.04
N ASP A 335 3.97 -12.90 2.76
CA ASP A 335 3.61 -12.86 4.17
C ASP A 335 4.70 -13.52 5.04
N MET A 336 5.90 -13.74 4.49
CA MET A 336 6.98 -14.50 5.10
C MET A 336 8.33 -13.80 4.94
N VAL A 337 9.18 -13.92 5.96
CA VAL A 337 10.59 -13.50 5.94
C VAL A 337 11.44 -14.71 6.26
N LEU A 338 12.33 -15.06 5.35
CA LEU A 338 13.37 -16.06 5.58
C LEU A 338 14.58 -15.42 6.23
N PHE A 339 15.16 -16.12 7.19
CA PHE A 339 16.43 -15.75 7.80
C PHE A 339 17.55 -16.51 7.09
N SER A 340 18.52 -15.78 6.55
CA SER A 340 19.81 -16.35 6.15
C SER A 340 20.69 -16.51 7.40
N GLY A 341 21.59 -17.50 7.40
CA GLY A 341 22.44 -17.86 8.55
C GLY A 341 23.33 -16.75 9.13
N GLU A 342 23.38 -15.56 8.51
CA GLU A 342 24.07 -14.38 9.05
C GLU A 342 23.23 -13.59 10.08
N ASN A 343 21.89 -13.63 10.01
CA ASN A 343 21.03 -12.85 10.91
C ASN A 343 20.86 -13.46 12.31
N ILE A 344 21.19 -14.75 12.48
CA ILE A 344 21.03 -15.45 13.77
C ILE A 344 22.13 -15.05 14.77
N LYS A 345 23.29 -14.57 14.29
CA LYS A 345 24.44 -14.24 15.17
C LYS A 345 24.38 -12.86 15.84
N LYS A 346 23.46 -11.97 15.45
CA LYS A 346 23.34 -10.64 16.08
C LYS A 346 22.37 -10.59 17.27
N ASP A 347 21.53 -11.59 17.45
CA ASP A 347 20.50 -11.58 18.51
C ASP A 347 20.90 -12.33 19.79
N THR A 348 22.05 -13.00 19.84
CA THR A 348 22.54 -13.69 21.05
C THR A 348 23.54 -12.87 21.88
N SER A 349 23.91 -11.65 21.46
CA SER A 349 24.92 -10.84 22.16
C SER A 349 24.38 -9.87 23.20
N HIS A 350 23.08 -9.88 23.50
CA HIS A 350 22.48 -9.09 24.58
C HIS A 350 21.53 -9.94 25.42
N ALA A 351 22.13 -10.90 26.14
CA ALA A 351 21.52 -11.54 27.31
C ALA A 351 21.95 -10.78 28.57
#